data_AF-A0A2N2JE23-F1
#
_entry.id   AF-A0A2N2JE23-F1
#
_cell.length_a   1.000
_cell.length_b   1.000
_cell.length_c   1.000
_cell.angle_alpha   90.00
_cell.angle_beta   90.00
_cell.angle_gamma   90.00
#
_symmetry.space_group_name_H-M   'P 1'
#
loop_
_entity.id
_entity.type
_entity.pdbx_description
1 polymer ?
#
loop_
_entity_poly.entity_id
_entity_poly.type
_entity_poly.pdbx_seq_one_letter_code
_entity_poly.pdbx_strand_id
1 'polypeptide(L)'
;MRSFASVMALVAGPILALAFLSAPAVSASTPDSISMSDGKALFLENKCTSCHSVTAKGVEGAKPDKAIDISKVTDSEDFLTKYLKKEVTKDVDGKASKHKKSWKGSDEDLAAIIGWLKS
;
A
#
# COMPACT_ATOMS: atom_id res chain seq x y z
N MET A 1 -12.80 39.86 -13.84
CA MET A 1 -12.25 40.73 -14.91
C MET A 1 -11.17 41.62 -14.34
N ARG A 2 -9.93 41.52 -14.84
CA ARG A 2 -8.93 42.60 -14.85
C ARG A 2 -7.77 42.18 -15.75
N SER A 3 -7.92 42.55 -17.01
CA SER A 3 -6.89 42.54 -18.03
C SER A 3 -5.87 43.63 -17.74
N PHE A 4 -4.58 43.32 -17.91
CA PHE A 4 -3.60 44.29 -18.38
C PHE A 4 -2.70 43.59 -19.40
N ALA A 5 -2.68 44.18 -20.58
CA ALA A 5 -1.92 43.75 -21.74
C ALA A 5 -0.51 44.38 -21.75
N SER A 6 0.38 43.70 -22.47
CA SER A 6 1.52 44.24 -23.22
C SER A 6 2.64 44.96 -22.47
N VAL A 7 3.84 44.37 -22.47
CA VAL A 7 5.02 45.02 -23.09
C VAL A 7 5.86 43.95 -23.80
N MET A 8 6.09 44.21 -25.07
CA MET A 8 6.91 43.48 -26.04
C MET A 8 8.37 43.92 -25.89
N ALA A 9 9.32 42.99 -25.83
CA ALA A 9 10.72 43.28 -26.11
C ALA A 9 11.41 42.05 -26.69
N LEU A 10 11.52 42.05 -28.02
CA LEU A 10 12.38 41.21 -28.84
C LEU A 10 13.85 41.52 -28.52
N VAL A 11 14.62 40.48 -28.20
CA VAL A 11 16.07 40.47 -28.43
C VAL A 11 16.41 39.18 -29.16
N ALA A 12 16.63 39.34 -30.47
CA ALA A 12 17.19 38.32 -31.33
C ALA A 12 18.68 38.14 -31.01
N GLY A 13 19.08 36.92 -30.67
CA GLY A 13 20.47 36.52 -30.53
C GLY A 13 20.62 35.06 -30.94
N PRO A 14 21.52 34.71 -31.89
CA PRO A 14 21.67 33.35 -32.37
C PRO A 14 22.62 32.60 -31.45
N ILE A 15 22.10 31.97 -30.39
CA ILE A 15 22.92 31.08 -29.56
C ILE A 15 22.72 29.65 -30.02
N LEU A 16 23.61 29.27 -30.94
CA LEU A 16 24.37 28.03 -30.96
C LEU A 16 23.66 26.81 -30.36
N ALA A 17 23.20 25.93 -31.26
CA ALA A 17 22.67 24.62 -30.95
C ALA A 17 23.67 23.78 -30.13
N LEU A 18 23.43 23.66 -28.83
CA LEU A 18 23.79 22.46 -28.09
C LEU A 18 22.53 21.59 -28.03
N ALA A 19 22.53 20.53 -28.83
CA ALA A 19 21.61 19.42 -28.67
C ALA A 19 21.87 18.76 -27.30
N PHE A 20 21.26 19.30 -26.26
CA PHE A 20 21.11 18.58 -25.00
C PHE A 20 20.09 17.48 -25.27
N LEU A 21 20.62 16.27 -25.44
CA LEU A 21 19.88 15.02 -25.42
C LEU A 21 19.30 14.87 -24.00
N SER A 22 18.14 15.48 -23.76
CA SER A 22 17.40 15.36 -22.51
C SER A 22 16.83 13.95 -22.43
N ALA A 23 17.62 13.05 -21.82
CA ALA A 23 17.13 11.78 -21.33
C ALA A 23 15.98 12.03 -20.34
N PRO A 24 14.87 11.25 -20.41
CA PRO A 24 13.86 11.32 -19.37
C PRO A 24 14.51 10.88 -18.06
N ALA A 25 14.48 11.77 -17.06
CA ALA A 25 14.75 11.41 -15.69
C ALA A 25 13.70 10.35 -15.31
N VAL A 26 14.11 9.08 -15.37
CA VAL A 26 13.38 7.99 -14.74
C VAL A 26 13.28 8.38 -13.26
N SER A 27 12.08 8.76 -12.82
CA SER A 27 11.76 8.76 -11.41
C SER A 27 11.84 7.32 -10.96
N ALA A 28 13.02 6.92 -10.51
CA ALA A 28 13.16 5.79 -9.63
C ALA A 28 12.42 6.20 -8.36
N SER A 29 11.14 5.81 -8.26
CA SER A 29 10.52 5.62 -6.95
C SER A 29 11.42 4.61 -6.25
N THR A 30 12.29 5.12 -5.38
CA THR A 30 12.97 4.30 -4.41
C THR A 30 11.89 3.45 -3.73
N PRO A 31 12.11 2.14 -3.49
CA PRO A 31 11.30 1.43 -2.52
C PRO A 31 11.63 2.06 -1.17
N ASP A 32 10.95 3.16 -0.88
CA ASP A 32 11.01 3.86 0.38
C ASP A 32 10.70 2.83 1.45
N SER A 33 11.70 2.65 2.30
CA SER A 33 11.71 1.82 3.50
C SER A 33 10.29 1.61 4.03
N ILE A 34 9.81 0.36 3.99
CA ILE A 34 8.54 -0.05 4.58
C ILE A 34 8.55 0.38 6.05
N SER A 35 7.99 1.55 6.32
CA SER A 35 7.94 2.08 7.68
C SER A 35 6.88 1.27 8.40
N MET A 36 7.21 0.68 9.56
CA MET A 36 6.23 -0.04 10.38
C MET A 36 5.01 0.82 10.77
N SER A 37 5.14 2.15 10.72
CA SER A 37 4.04 3.12 10.82
C SER A 37 3.01 2.95 9.71
N ASP A 38 3.46 2.63 8.49
CA ASP A 38 2.63 2.56 7.30
C ASP A 38 1.78 1.29 7.30
N GLY A 39 2.33 0.16 7.78
CA GLY A 39 1.56 -1.09 7.85
C GLY A 39 0.29 -0.99 8.70
N LYS A 40 0.33 -0.27 9.84
CA LYS A 40 -0.87 0.01 10.63
C LYS A 40 -1.86 0.89 9.88
N ALA A 41 -1.38 1.97 9.25
CA ALA A 41 -2.23 2.90 8.49
C ALA A 41 -2.92 2.19 7.32
N LEU A 42 -2.16 1.41 6.55
CA LEU A 42 -2.65 0.59 5.45
C LEU A 42 -3.66 -0.45 5.92
N PHE A 43 -3.48 -1.07 7.09
CA PHE A 43 -4.47 -1.99 7.67
C PHE A 43 -5.82 -1.32 7.94
N LEU A 44 -5.80 -0.09 8.45
CA LEU A 44 -7.00 0.71 8.71
C LEU A 44 -7.64 1.18 7.40
N GLU A 45 -6.85 1.71 6.47
CA GLU A 45 -7.29 2.22 5.17
C GLU A 45 -7.93 1.12 4.30
N ASN A 46 -7.33 -0.06 4.29
CA ASN A 46 -7.83 -1.23 3.56
C ASN A 46 -9.01 -1.93 4.28
N LYS A 47 -9.53 -1.33 5.35
CA LYS A 47 -10.72 -1.78 6.10
C LYS A 47 -10.57 -3.19 6.66
N CYS A 48 -9.36 -3.61 7.01
CA CYS A 48 -9.14 -4.92 7.63
C CYS A 48 -9.83 -5.01 9.01
N THR A 49 -9.96 -3.87 9.70
CA THR A 49 -10.74 -3.72 10.94
C THR A 49 -12.24 -3.93 10.78
N SER A 50 -12.77 -4.02 9.56
CA SER A 50 -14.19 -4.35 9.37
C SER A 50 -14.56 -5.76 9.83
N CYS A 51 -13.57 -6.64 9.96
CA CYS A 51 -13.72 -8.02 10.42
C CYS A 51 -12.72 -8.41 11.52
N HIS A 52 -11.48 -7.91 11.50
CA HIS A 52 -10.41 -8.38 12.38
C HIS A 52 -10.02 -7.33 13.42
N SER A 53 -9.72 -7.78 14.63
CA SER A 53 -9.01 -7.01 15.65
C SER A 53 -7.51 -7.34 15.62
N VAL A 54 -6.68 -6.43 16.14
CA VAL A 54 -5.27 -6.63 16.50
C VAL A 54 -5.09 -6.08 17.93
N THR A 55 -5.70 -6.75 18.91
CA THR A 55 -5.71 -6.29 20.32
C THR A 55 -4.32 -6.10 20.91
N ALA A 56 -3.33 -6.93 20.53
CA ALA A 56 -1.95 -6.78 21.00
C ALA A 56 -1.31 -5.45 20.58
N LYS A 57 -1.82 -4.80 19.52
CA LYS A 57 -1.37 -3.49 19.02
C LYS A 57 -2.43 -2.39 19.24
N GLY A 58 -3.43 -2.65 20.08
CA GLY A 58 -4.49 -1.69 20.43
C GLY A 58 -5.43 -1.32 19.28
N VAL A 59 -5.61 -2.22 18.30
CA VAL A 59 -6.55 -2.01 17.19
C VAL A 59 -7.77 -2.91 17.39
N GLU A 60 -8.94 -2.30 17.53
CA GLU A 60 -10.21 -3.02 17.63
C GLU A 60 -10.92 -3.11 16.29
N GLY A 61 -11.44 -4.29 16.00
CA GLY A 61 -12.29 -4.52 14.84
C GLY A 61 -13.72 -4.07 15.12
N ALA A 62 -14.39 -3.58 14.07
CA ALA A 62 -15.79 -3.16 14.15
C ALA A 62 -16.77 -4.32 14.42
N LYS A 63 -16.35 -5.57 14.14
CA LYS A 63 -17.19 -6.78 14.26
C LYS A 63 -16.33 -7.96 14.75
N PRO A 64 -15.92 -7.97 16.03
CA PRO A 64 -14.99 -8.98 16.56
C PRO A 64 -15.52 -10.41 16.48
N ASP A 65 -16.84 -10.62 16.41
CA ASP A 65 -17.43 -11.97 16.29
C ASP A 65 -17.35 -12.54 14.85
N LYS A 66 -17.02 -11.72 13.85
CA LYS A 66 -17.02 -12.16 12.43
C LYS A 66 -15.71 -12.78 11.97
N ALA A 67 -14.62 -12.50 12.66
CA ALA A 67 -13.33 -13.09 12.36
C ALA A 67 -12.42 -13.10 13.58
N ILE A 68 -11.42 -13.97 13.55
CA ILE A 68 -10.46 -14.11 14.64
C ILE A 68 -9.65 -12.82 14.85
N ASP A 69 -9.18 -12.62 16.06
CA ASP A 69 -8.12 -11.66 16.34
C ASP A 69 -6.81 -12.16 15.70
N ILE A 70 -6.18 -11.30 14.90
CA ILE A 70 -4.96 -11.64 14.14
C ILE A 70 -3.69 -11.12 14.82
N SER A 71 -3.77 -10.69 16.08
CA SER A 71 -2.62 -10.30 16.90
C SER A 71 -1.52 -11.36 17.01
N LYS A 72 -1.85 -12.63 16.77
CA LYS A 72 -0.95 -13.78 16.90
C LYS A 72 -0.83 -14.56 15.59
N VAL A 73 -0.85 -13.88 14.46
CA VAL A 73 -0.57 -14.50 13.16
C VAL A 73 0.88 -15.03 13.16
N THR A 74 1.03 -16.35 12.99
CA THR A 74 2.33 -17.04 12.91
C THR A 74 2.60 -17.61 11.52
N ASP A 75 1.64 -17.48 10.60
CA ASP A 75 1.78 -17.97 9.23
C ASP A 75 2.88 -17.19 8.47
N SER A 76 3.48 -17.81 7.46
CA SER A 76 4.52 -17.15 6.65
C SER A 76 3.95 -16.00 5.79
N GLU A 77 4.79 -15.03 5.44
CA GLU A 77 4.41 -13.92 4.55
C GLU A 77 3.89 -14.41 3.20
N ASP A 78 4.54 -15.40 2.62
CA ASP A 78 4.11 -16.03 1.37
C ASP A 78 2.71 -16.65 1.50
N PHE A 79 2.47 -17.35 2.61
CA PHE A 79 1.16 -17.95 2.85
C PHE A 79 0.10 -16.88 3.01
N LEU A 80 0.34 -15.87 3.85
CA LEU A 80 -0.60 -14.78 4.10
C LEU A 80 -0.93 -14.02 2.81
N THR A 81 0.08 -13.75 1.99
CA THR A 81 -0.08 -13.10 0.69
C THR A 81 -0.99 -13.90 -0.23
N LYS A 82 -0.70 -15.19 -0.42
CA LYS A 82 -1.52 -16.09 -1.24
C LYS A 82 -2.92 -16.28 -0.66
N TYR A 83 -3.05 -16.33 0.67
CA TYR A 83 -4.30 -16.54 1.36
C TYR A 83 -5.24 -15.34 1.19
N LEU A 84 -4.71 -14.13 1.35
CA LEU A 84 -5.45 -12.88 1.15
C LEU A 84 -5.81 -12.68 -0.33
N LYS A 85 -4.98 -13.16 -1.26
CA LYS A 85 -5.31 -13.24 -2.69
C LYS A 85 -6.30 -14.36 -3.07
N LYS A 86 -6.68 -15.24 -2.12
CA LYS A 86 -7.54 -16.43 -2.31
C LYS A 86 -6.94 -17.55 -3.18
N GLU A 87 -5.62 -17.57 -3.33
CA GLU A 87 -4.89 -18.59 -4.09
C GLU A 87 -4.74 -19.89 -3.30
N VAL A 88 -4.70 -19.79 -1.96
CA VAL A 88 -4.64 -20.93 -1.04
C VAL A 88 -5.81 -20.91 -0.05
N THR A 89 -6.05 -22.05 0.59
CA THR A 89 -7.02 -22.22 1.67
C THR A 89 -6.33 -22.43 3.00
N LYS A 90 -7.00 -22.04 4.09
CA LYS A 90 -6.61 -22.37 5.46
C LYS A 90 -7.70 -23.24 6.06
N ASP A 91 -7.33 -24.30 6.77
CA ASP A 91 -8.29 -25.06 7.55
C ASP A 91 -8.76 -24.22 8.75
N VAL A 92 -10.06 -23.95 8.76
CA VAL A 92 -10.77 -23.32 9.87
C VAL A 92 -11.84 -24.32 10.28
N ASP A 93 -11.74 -24.87 11.49
CA ASP A 93 -12.66 -25.87 12.04
C ASP A 93 -12.79 -27.13 11.17
N GLY A 94 -11.66 -27.64 10.66
CA GLY A 94 -11.62 -28.84 9.81
C GLY A 94 -12.15 -28.61 8.40
N LYS A 95 -12.33 -27.35 7.99
CA LYS A 95 -12.79 -26.96 6.66
C LYS A 95 -11.82 -26.00 5.98
N ALA A 96 -11.33 -26.42 4.82
CA ALA A 96 -10.59 -25.57 3.90
C ALA A 96 -11.41 -24.32 3.52
N SER A 97 -10.99 -23.17 4.03
CA SER A 97 -11.69 -21.89 3.90
C SER A 97 -10.74 -20.84 3.34
N LYS A 98 -11.17 -20.15 2.27
CA LYS A 98 -10.46 -18.97 1.74
C LYS A 98 -10.77 -17.74 2.59
N HIS A 99 -9.87 -16.76 2.58
CA HIS A 99 -10.17 -15.46 3.18
C HIS A 99 -11.45 -14.88 2.57
N LYS A 100 -12.34 -14.27 3.35
CA LYS A 100 -13.68 -13.86 2.85
C LYS A 100 -13.58 -12.87 1.69
N LYS A 101 -12.61 -11.94 1.74
CA LYS A 101 -12.36 -10.92 0.71
C LYS A 101 -11.03 -11.17 0.01
N SER A 102 -11.00 -10.98 -1.31
CA SER A 102 -9.73 -11.01 -2.06
C SER A 102 -9.02 -9.66 -1.88
N TRP A 103 -7.71 -9.69 -1.68
CA TRP A 103 -6.85 -8.52 -1.69
C TRP A 103 -6.94 -7.77 -3.02
N LYS A 104 -6.93 -6.44 -2.97
CA LYS A 104 -7.07 -5.54 -4.13
C LYS A 104 -6.10 -4.36 -4.14
N GLY A 105 -5.23 -4.26 -3.13
CA GLY A 105 -4.15 -3.26 -3.10
C GLY A 105 -2.88 -3.76 -3.79
N SER A 106 -1.79 -3.03 -3.63
CA SER A 106 -0.47 -3.44 -4.14
C SER A 106 0.11 -4.59 -3.31
N ASP A 107 1.09 -5.30 -3.85
CA ASP A 107 1.82 -6.33 -3.10
C ASP A 107 2.77 -5.71 -2.07
N GLU A 108 3.23 -4.49 -2.32
CA GLU A 108 4.05 -3.69 -1.41
C GLU A 108 3.27 -3.30 -0.15
N ASP A 109 2.04 -2.80 -0.31
CA ASP A 109 1.16 -2.48 0.82
C ASP A 109 0.84 -3.73 1.64
N LEU A 110 0.64 -4.87 0.98
CA LEU A 110 0.35 -6.13 1.65
C LEU A 110 1.54 -6.61 2.47
N ALA A 111 2.75 -6.53 1.91
CA ALA A 111 3.99 -6.83 2.63
C ALA A 111 4.18 -5.89 3.83
N ALA A 112 3.87 -4.60 3.68
CA ALA A 112 3.93 -3.64 4.77
C ALA A 112 2.96 -3.97 5.91
N ILE A 113 1.72 -4.35 5.58
CA ILE A 113 0.72 -4.78 6.57
C ILE A 113 1.20 -6.04 7.29
N ILE A 114 1.68 -7.05 6.57
CA ILE A 114 2.13 -8.32 7.18
C ILE A 114 3.37 -8.10 8.05
N GLY A 115 4.33 -7.30 7.59
CA GLY A 115 5.51 -6.93 8.36
C GLY A 115 5.14 -6.22 9.66
N TRP A 116 4.17 -5.29 9.60
CA TRP A 116 3.63 -4.66 10.81
C TRP A 116 2.95 -5.67 11.74
N LEU A 117 2.14 -6.61 11.22
CA LEU A 117 1.48 -7.63 12.05
C LEU A 117 2.48 -8.51 12.81
N LYS A 118 3.64 -8.79 12.22
CA LYS A 118 4.68 -9.65 12.79
C LYS A 118 5.71 -8.90 13.65
N SER A 119 5.63 -7.56 13.72
CA SER A 119 6.52 -6.71 14.52
C SER A 119 6.25 -6.75 16.02
#